data_AF-A0A158NXB9-F1
#
_entry.id   AF-A0A158NXB9-F1
#
_cell.length_a   1.000
_cell.length_b   1.000
_cell.length_c   1.000
_cell.angle_alpha   90.00
_cell.angle_beta   90.00
_cell.angle_gamma   90.00
#
_symmetry.space_group_name_H-M   'P 1'
#
loop_
_entity.id
_entity.type
_entity.pdbx_description
1 polymer ?
#
loop_
_entity_poly.entity_id
_entity_poly.type
_entity_poly.pdbx_seq_one_letter_code
_entity_poly.pdbx_strand_id
1 'polypeptide(L)'
;MPTIGIKRDLLFEALGQTYSDDEFQTLCFKFGLELDEVTTEKQILAKEQGFDQSTIDASEEIIYKIDIPANRYDLLCLESLTTGLLIFLNKISIPCYKAIKPNTRMERIVMSSQCLKVRGHIVAAILRDVTLTQESYNSFIDLQDKLHQNIGRKRSLVSIGTHDFDTVKGPFLYDARSPSKIRFKPLYQEKEYTGEEIIQLYATHAQLKQYLPIIKDSPVYPVVYDSNGIVLSLPPIINGDHSKITLDTKNIFIECTATDVTK
;
A
#
# COMPACT_ATOMS: atom_id res chain seq x y z
N MET A 1 -10.46 -1.60 -15.65
CA MET A 1 -9.20 -2.34 -15.41
C MET A 1 -8.37 -1.48 -14.47
N PRO A 2 -7.50 -2.02 -13.60
CA PRO A 2 -6.63 -1.16 -12.80
C PRO A 2 -5.70 -0.36 -13.73
N THR A 3 -5.74 0.96 -13.61
CA THR A 3 -4.84 1.86 -14.34
C THR A 3 -3.72 2.30 -13.41
N ILE A 4 -2.50 2.36 -13.93
CA ILE A 4 -1.34 2.87 -13.19
C ILE A 4 -0.80 4.12 -13.87
N GLY A 5 -0.57 5.19 -13.11
CA GLY A 5 0.11 6.39 -13.57
C GLY A 5 1.60 6.28 -13.29
N ILE A 6 2.44 6.33 -14.33
CA ILE A 6 3.90 6.22 -14.22
C ILE A 6 4.54 7.40 -14.92
N LYS A 7 5.54 8.02 -14.27
CA LYS A 7 6.39 9.04 -14.88
C LYS A 7 7.20 8.41 -16.02
N ARG A 8 7.01 8.93 -17.24
CA ARG A 8 7.60 8.38 -18.46
C ARG A 8 9.12 8.32 -18.38
N ASP A 9 9.75 9.40 -17.95
CA ASP A 9 11.21 9.50 -17.98
C ASP A 9 11.86 8.51 -17.00
N LEU A 10 11.25 8.30 -15.82
CA LEU A 10 11.65 7.26 -14.87
C LEU A 10 11.45 5.85 -15.44
N LEU A 11 10.35 5.61 -16.17
CA LEU A 11 10.12 4.32 -16.83
C LEU A 11 11.19 4.02 -17.88
N PHE A 12 11.55 5.01 -18.69
CA PHE A 12 12.56 4.84 -19.73
C PHE A 12 13.96 4.68 -19.17
N GLU A 13 14.29 5.40 -18.10
CA GLU A 13 15.51 5.18 -17.34
C GLU A 13 15.57 3.75 -16.80
N ALA A 14 14.49 3.27 -16.17
CA ALA A 14 14.43 1.92 -15.62
C ALA A 14 14.48 0.81 -16.70
N LEU A 15 13.94 1.07 -17.90
CA LEU A 15 14.04 0.16 -19.06
C LEU A 15 15.41 0.22 -19.76
N GLY A 16 16.23 1.22 -19.45
CA GLY A 16 17.52 1.50 -20.08
C GLY A 16 17.41 1.91 -21.55
N GLN A 17 16.25 2.39 -21.98
CA GLN A 17 15.97 2.77 -23.36
C GLN A 17 14.83 3.78 -23.42
N THR A 18 15.00 4.81 -24.25
CA THR A 18 13.94 5.77 -24.58
C THR A 18 13.07 5.21 -25.70
N TYR A 19 11.76 5.38 -25.58
CA TYR A 19 10.78 4.98 -26.60
C TYR A 19 10.01 6.21 -27.09
N SER A 20 9.57 6.20 -28.35
CA SER A 20 8.47 7.08 -28.76
C SER A 20 7.14 6.57 -28.18
N ASP A 21 6.11 7.42 -28.16
CA ASP A 21 4.78 7.04 -27.69
C ASP A 21 4.22 5.84 -28.50
N ASP A 22 4.40 5.84 -29.83
CA ASP A 22 3.97 4.75 -30.72
C ASP A 22 4.75 3.44 -30.48
N GLU A 23 6.06 3.54 -30.25
CA GLU A 23 6.91 2.38 -29.94
C GLU A 23 6.52 1.76 -28.60
N PHE A 24 6.27 2.60 -27.59
CA PHE A 24 5.85 2.15 -26.28
C PHE A 24 4.44 1.56 -26.29
N GLN A 25 3.50 2.17 -27.02
CA GLN A 25 2.16 1.60 -27.24
C GLN A 25 2.24 0.23 -27.91
N THR A 26 3.11 0.07 -28.91
CA THR A 26 3.35 -1.21 -29.57
C THR A 26 3.93 -2.25 -28.61
N LEU A 27 4.83 -1.85 -27.71
CA LEU A 27 5.38 -2.71 -26.66
C LEU A 27 4.29 -3.15 -25.67
N CYS A 28 3.48 -2.22 -25.16
CA CYS A 28 2.35 -2.51 -24.29
C CYS A 28 1.41 -3.53 -24.95
N PHE A 29 1.01 -3.28 -26.20
CA PHE A 29 0.11 -4.17 -26.94
C PHE A 29 0.69 -5.60 -27.06
N LYS A 30 1.98 -5.73 -27.41
CA LYS A 30 2.66 -7.04 -27.49
C LYS A 30 2.72 -7.77 -26.15
N PHE A 31 2.82 -7.04 -25.05
CA PHE A 31 2.84 -7.59 -23.70
C PHE A 31 1.43 -7.86 -23.12
N GLY A 32 0.37 -7.34 -23.78
CA GLY A 32 -1.01 -7.46 -23.34
C GLY A 32 -1.47 -6.35 -22.38
N LEU A 33 -0.84 -5.17 -22.49
CA LEU A 33 -1.20 -3.93 -21.80
C LEU A 33 -1.71 -2.89 -22.79
N GLU A 34 -2.34 -1.84 -22.27
CA GLU A 34 -2.83 -0.71 -23.06
C GLU A 34 -2.28 0.61 -22.49
N LEU A 35 -1.74 1.46 -23.37
CA LEU A 35 -1.41 2.83 -23.01
C LEU A 35 -2.68 3.66 -23.23
N ASP A 36 -3.37 4.00 -22.13
CA ASP A 36 -4.69 4.64 -22.14
C ASP A 36 -4.59 6.14 -22.43
N GLU A 37 -3.77 6.86 -21.65
CA GLU A 37 -3.62 8.30 -21.77
C GLU A 37 -2.16 8.73 -21.51
N VAL A 38 -1.68 9.71 -22.27
CA VAL A 38 -0.43 10.43 -22.00
C VAL A 38 -0.83 11.82 -21.49
N THR A 39 -0.50 12.10 -20.23
CA THR A 39 -0.89 13.35 -19.55
C THR A 39 0.30 13.98 -18.83
N THR A 40 0.11 15.14 -18.20
CA THR A 40 1.08 15.71 -17.25
C THR A 40 0.42 15.93 -15.89
N GLU A 41 1.20 16.03 -14.81
CA GLU A 41 0.65 16.32 -13.47
C GLU A 41 -0.22 17.59 -13.49
N LYS A 42 0.25 18.63 -14.19
CA LYS A 42 -0.48 19.88 -14.41
C LYS A 42 -1.84 19.68 -15.08
N GLN A 43 -1.92 18.80 -16.09
CA GLN A 43 -3.19 18.50 -16.78
C GLN A 43 -4.15 17.68 -15.91
N ILE A 44 -3.63 16.77 -15.09
CA ILE A 44 -4.44 15.98 -14.15
C ILE A 44 -5.09 16.92 -13.13
N LEU A 45 -4.30 17.80 -12.50
CA LEU A 45 -4.79 18.76 -11.50
C LEU A 45 -5.78 19.76 -12.11
N ALA A 46 -5.55 20.22 -13.35
CA ALA A 46 -6.49 21.09 -14.06
C ALA A 46 -7.84 20.41 -14.28
N LYS A 47 -7.85 19.13 -14.69
CA LYS A 47 -9.08 18.35 -14.88
C LYS A 47 -9.81 18.08 -13.56
N GLU A 48 -9.09 17.81 -12.48
CA GLU A 48 -9.70 17.50 -11.18
C GLU A 48 -10.26 18.73 -10.45
N GLN A 49 -9.58 19.87 -10.55
CA GLN A 49 -9.96 21.09 -9.83
C GLN A 49 -10.79 22.07 -10.68
N GLY A 50 -10.94 21.81 -11.98
CA GLY A 50 -11.73 22.65 -12.89
C GLY A 50 -11.12 24.02 -13.16
N PHE A 51 -9.82 24.21 -12.90
CA PHE A 51 -9.08 25.44 -13.14
C PHE A 51 -8.34 25.42 -14.49
N ASP A 52 -8.08 26.61 -15.05
CA ASP A 52 -7.23 26.75 -16.22
C ASP A 52 -5.78 26.33 -15.92
N GLN A 53 -5.16 25.60 -16.86
CA GLN A 53 -3.81 25.03 -16.74
C GLN A 53 -2.74 26.07 -16.35
N SER A 54 -2.93 27.35 -16.67
CA SER A 54 -2.01 28.45 -16.37
C SER A 54 -1.96 28.86 -14.90
N THR A 55 -2.90 28.42 -14.07
CA THR A 55 -3.02 28.81 -12.65
C THR A 55 -2.45 27.78 -11.68
N ILE A 56 -2.05 26.60 -12.19
CA ILE A 56 -1.59 25.49 -11.37
C ILE A 56 -0.06 25.40 -11.44
N ASP A 57 0.58 25.62 -10.30
CA ASP A 57 2.01 25.38 -10.10
C ASP A 57 2.23 23.88 -9.86
N ALA A 58 2.38 23.13 -10.95
CA ALA A 58 2.60 21.68 -10.94
C ALA A 58 3.60 21.27 -12.02
N SER A 59 4.19 20.09 -11.85
CA SER A 59 5.19 19.57 -12.78
C SER A 59 4.61 19.37 -14.18
N GLU A 60 5.40 19.71 -15.20
CA GLU A 60 5.13 19.40 -16.60
C GLU A 60 5.66 18.01 -16.99
N GLU A 61 6.07 17.20 -16.01
CA GLU A 61 6.47 15.81 -16.21
C GLU A 61 5.35 14.98 -16.86
N ILE A 62 5.75 14.19 -17.85
CA ILE A 62 4.84 13.35 -18.63
C ILE A 62 4.55 12.06 -17.87
N ILE A 63 3.27 11.77 -17.72
CA ILE A 63 2.72 10.60 -17.05
C ILE A 63 2.02 9.72 -18.09
N TYR A 64 2.45 8.46 -18.16
CA TYR A 64 1.75 7.40 -18.86
C TYR A 64 0.74 6.74 -17.94
N LYS A 65 -0.52 6.73 -18.37
CA LYS A 65 -1.57 5.90 -17.78
C LYS A 65 -1.62 4.59 -18.53
N ILE A 66 -1.28 3.51 -17.84
CA ILE A 66 -1.21 2.17 -18.42
C ILE A 66 -2.29 1.32 -17.79
N ASP A 67 -3.14 0.73 -18.62
CA ASP A 67 -4.19 -0.18 -18.22
C ASP A 67 -3.63 -1.60 -18.06
N ILE A 68 -3.80 -2.13 -16.85
CA ILE A 68 -3.26 -3.41 -16.42
C ILE A 68 -4.41 -4.44 -16.33
N PRO A 69 -4.23 -5.67 -16.82
CA PRO A 69 -5.19 -6.75 -16.61
C PRO A 69 -5.43 -7.00 -15.11
N ALA A 70 -6.71 -7.13 -14.72
CA ALA A 70 -7.11 -7.25 -13.31
C ALA A 70 -6.57 -8.52 -12.60
N ASN A 71 -6.04 -9.49 -13.35
CA ASN A 71 -5.42 -10.72 -12.86
C ASN A 71 -3.89 -10.62 -12.70
N ARG A 72 -3.26 -9.48 -13.03
CA ARG A 72 -1.81 -9.25 -12.97
C ARG A 72 -1.45 -8.27 -11.86
N TYR A 73 -1.58 -8.73 -10.62
CA TYR A 73 -1.25 -7.94 -9.42
C TYR A 73 0.23 -7.56 -9.34
N ASP A 74 1.07 -8.35 -10.00
CA ASP A 74 2.50 -8.12 -10.15
C ASP A 74 2.83 -6.93 -11.06
N LEU A 75 1.88 -6.28 -11.73
CA LEU A 75 2.15 -5.16 -12.63
C LEU A 75 1.64 -3.81 -12.11
N LEU A 76 1.30 -3.72 -10.81
CA LEU A 76 0.62 -2.55 -10.26
C LEU A 76 1.54 -1.37 -9.89
N CYS A 77 2.86 -1.53 -10.02
CA CYS A 77 3.86 -0.48 -9.74
C CYS A 77 4.95 -0.44 -10.82
N LEU A 78 5.73 0.65 -10.83
CA LEU A 78 6.81 0.90 -11.79
C LEU A 78 7.84 -0.25 -11.80
N GLU A 79 8.31 -0.66 -10.63
CA GLU A 79 9.40 -1.63 -10.47
C GLU A 79 9.04 -2.98 -11.08
N SER A 80 7.81 -3.41 -10.82
CA SER A 80 7.34 -4.73 -11.23
C SER A 80 6.89 -4.73 -12.70
N LEU A 81 6.32 -3.63 -13.20
CA LEU A 81 6.07 -3.44 -14.63
C LEU A 81 7.39 -3.48 -15.42
N THR A 82 8.39 -2.70 -15.01
CA THR A 82 9.71 -2.66 -15.65
C THR A 82 10.34 -4.05 -15.65
N THR A 83 10.32 -4.75 -14.52
CA THR A 83 10.85 -6.12 -14.42
C THR A 83 10.14 -7.06 -15.41
N GLY A 84 8.80 -6.99 -15.48
CA GLY A 84 8.00 -7.78 -16.41
C GLY A 84 8.34 -7.51 -17.88
N LEU A 85 8.47 -6.24 -18.25
CA LEU A 85 8.83 -5.81 -19.62
C LEU A 85 10.26 -6.21 -19.98
N LEU A 86 11.23 -6.05 -19.08
CA LEU A 86 12.61 -6.45 -19.32
C LEU A 86 12.76 -7.96 -19.51
N ILE A 87 12.01 -8.77 -18.75
CA ILE A 87 11.96 -10.23 -18.93
C ILE A 87 11.34 -10.57 -20.29
N PHE A 88 10.22 -9.93 -20.64
CA PHE A 88 9.56 -10.15 -21.93
C PHE A 88 10.46 -9.82 -23.13
N LEU A 89 11.26 -8.76 -23.00
CA LEU A 89 12.26 -8.36 -23.99
C LEU A 89 13.54 -9.21 -23.95
N ASN A 90 13.62 -10.23 -23.09
CA ASN A 90 14.81 -11.06 -22.84
C ASN A 90 16.06 -10.25 -22.45
N LYS A 91 15.88 -9.06 -21.85
CA LYS A 91 16.98 -8.21 -21.36
C LYS A 91 17.51 -8.68 -19.99
N ILE A 92 16.65 -9.31 -19.17
CA ILE A 92 17.02 -9.87 -17.87
C ILE A 92 16.46 -11.28 -17.69
N SER A 93 17.09 -12.07 -16.84
CA SER A 93 16.55 -13.35 -16.38
C SER A 93 15.48 -13.16 -15.30
N ILE A 94 14.57 -14.13 -15.18
CA ILE A 94 13.53 -14.13 -14.14
C ILE A 94 14.18 -14.08 -12.74
N PRO A 95 13.89 -13.06 -11.90
CA PRO A 95 14.44 -12.96 -10.57
C PRO A 95 13.90 -14.07 -9.66
N CYS A 96 14.76 -14.58 -8.77
CA CYS A 96 14.40 -15.63 -7.82
C CYS A 96 14.24 -15.04 -6.41
N TYR A 97 13.00 -14.90 -5.96
CA TYR A 97 12.69 -14.43 -4.61
C TYR A 97 12.75 -15.58 -3.60
N LYS A 98 13.56 -15.42 -2.55
CA LYS A 98 13.71 -16.41 -1.47
C LYS A 98 13.56 -15.73 -0.12
N ALA A 99 12.72 -16.30 0.73
CA ALA A 99 12.65 -15.88 2.13
C ALA A 99 13.91 -16.37 2.86
N ILE A 100 14.62 -15.44 3.49
CA ILE A 100 15.83 -15.73 4.27
C ILE A 100 15.43 -15.84 5.74
N LYS A 101 15.94 -16.86 6.43
CA LYS A 101 15.78 -16.95 7.89
C LYS A 101 16.78 -16.00 8.55
N PRO A 102 16.34 -15.16 9.52
CA PRO A 102 17.27 -14.29 10.22
C PRO A 102 18.28 -15.12 11.03
N ASN A 103 19.51 -14.60 11.17
CA ASN A 103 20.52 -15.17 12.06
C ASN A 103 20.17 -14.99 13.54
N THR A 104 19.24 -14.06 13.82
CA THR A 104 18.70 -13.76 15.15
C THR A 104 17.42 -14.55 15.42
N ARG A 105 16.76 -14.27 16.54
CA ARG A 105 15.46 -14.85 16.87
C ARG A 105 14.42 -14.48 15.80
N MET A 106 13.65 -15.48 15.37
CA MET A 106 12.52 -15.26 14.47
C MET A 106 11.41 -14.48 15.17
N GLU A 107 11.02 -13.36 14.57
CA GLU A 107 9.86 -12.57 15.01
C GLU A 107 8.57 -13.35 14.80
N ARG A 108 7.58 -13.09 15.66
CA ARG A 108 6.30 -13.80 15.65
C ARG A 108 5.17 -12.82 15.89
N ILE A 109 4.07 -13.03 15.15
CA ILE A 109 2.78 -12.44 15.45
C ILE A 109 1.83 -13.55 15.89
N VAL A 110 1.19 -13.37 17.04
CA VAL A 110 0.23 -14.34 17.60
C VAL A 110 -1.17 -13.79 17.44
N MET A 111 -2.09 -14.60 16.91
CA MET A 111 -3.49 -14.21 16.76
C MET A 111 -4.33 -14.73 17.93
N SER A 112 -5.17 -13.88 18.50
CA SER A 112 -6.15 -14.27 19.52
C SER A 112 -7.40 -14.91 18.88
N SER A 113 -8.11 -15.74 19.66
CA SER A 113 -9.38 -16.33 19.21
C SER A 113 -10.50 -15.31 19.01
N GLN A 114 -10.38 -14.09 19.56
CA GLN A 114 -11.39 -13.04 19.37
C GLN A 114 -11.42 -12.53 17.94
N CYS A 115 -10.29 -12.59 17.21
CA CYS A 115 -10.21 -12.14 15.83
C CYS A 115 -11.16 -12.90 14.89
N LEU A 116 -11.50 -14.16 15.19
CA LEU A 116 -12.45 -14.97 14.41
C LEU A 116 -13.85 -14.35 14.30
N LYS A 117 -14.21 -13.43 15.20
CA LYS A 117 -15.50 -12.72 15.18
C LYS A 117 -15.57 -11.61 14.15
N VAL A 118 -14.43 -11.18 13.59
CA VAL A 118 -14.34 -10.01 12.69
C VAL A 118 -13.43 -10.25 11.50
N ARG A 119 -12.17 -10.62 11.72
CA ARG A 119 -11.12 -10.86 10.71
C ARG A 119 -10.23 -12.00 11.20
N GLY A 120 -10.52 -13.21 10.75
CA GLY A 120 -9.97 -14.44 11.33
C GLY A 120 -8.57 -14.82 10.87
N HIS A 121 -7.89 -14.00 10.06
CA HIS A 121 -6.62 -14.36 9.45
C HIS A 121 -5.61 -13.21 9.51
N ILE A 122 -4.35 -13.57 9.75
CA ILE A 122 -3.22 -12.66 9.67
C ILE A 122 -1.99 -13.38 9.14
N VAL A 123 -1.26 -12.71 8.25
CA VAL A 123 0.08 -13.08 7.81
C VAL A 123 0.99 -11.87 7.92
N ALA A 124 2.28 -12.09 8.13
CA ALA A 124 3.23 -10.99 8.27
C ALA A 124 4.61 -11.36 7.71
N ALA A 125 5.35 -10.34 7.29
CA ALA A 125 6.70 -10.45 6.76
C ALA A 125 7.55 -9.25 7.21
N ILE A 126 8.87 -9.40 7.14
CA ILE A 126 9.82 -8.31 7.40
C ILE A 126 10.73 -8.16 6.19
N LEU A 127 10.82 -6.95 5.67
CA LEU A 127 11.84 -6.54 4.71
C LEU A 127 12.96 -5.83 5.48
N ARG A 128 14.21 -6.20 5.25
CA ARG A 128 15.38 -5.64 5.94
C ARG A 128 16.26 -4.86 4.98
N ASP A 129 16.92 -3.84 5.52
CA ASP A 129 17.92 -3.01 4.85
C ASP A 129 17.41 -2.39 3.53
N VAL A 130 16.16 -1.94 3.52
CA VAL A 130 15.58 -1.23 2.37
C VAL A 130 16.16 0.18 2.25
N THR A 131 16.23 0.67 1.01
CA THR A 131 16.62 2.05 0.73
C THR A 131 15.47 2.73 0.01
N LEU A 132 14.88 3.72 0.67
CA LEU A 132 13.73 4.46 0.15
C LEU A 132 14.19 5.83 -0.37
N THR A 133 14.13 6.00 -1.68
CA THR A 133 14.08 7.32 -2.33
C THR A 133 12.65 7.86 -2.28
N GLN A 134 12.47 9.17 -2.51
CA GLN A 134 11.13 9.76 -2.59
C GLN A 134 10.23 9.05 -3.62
N GLU A 135 10.80 8.64 -4.74
CA GLU A 135 10.08 7.92 -5.81
C GLU A 135 9.67 6.52 -5.37
N SER A 136 10.62 5.74 -4.83
CA SER A 136 10.32 4.38 -4.36
C SER A 136 9.35 4.38 -3.16
N TYR A 137 9.40 5.40 -2.30
CA TYR A 137 8.44 5.57 -1.21
C TYR A 137 7.04 5.85 -1.76
N ASN A 138 6.90 6.77 -2.72
CA ASN A 138 5.62 7.05 -3.35
C ASN A 138 5.06 5.81 -4.09
N SER A 139 5.92 5.10 -4.83
CA SER A 139 5.57 3.84 -5.50
C SER A 139 5.10 2.76 -4.51
N PHE A 140 5.78 2.65 -3.37
CA PHE A 140 5.42 1.70 -2.31
C PHE A 140 4.04 1.97 -1.71
N ILE A 141 3.73 3.23 -1.38
CA ILE A 141 2.41 3.63 -0.87
C ILE A 141 1.32 3.45 -1.94
N ASP A 142 1.59 3.84 -3.19
CA ASP A 142 0.65 3.68 -4.31
C ASP A 142 0.34 2.19 -4.58
N LEU A 143 1.35 1.31 -4.53
CA LEU A 143 1.16 -0.13 -4.64
C LEU A 143 0.23 -0.66 -3.53
N GLN A 144 0.45 -0.25 -2.28
CA GLN A 144 -0.41 -0.63 -1.15
C GLN A 144 -1.86 -0.21 -1.39
N ASP A 145 -2.08 1.04 -1.81
CA ASP A 145 -3.42 1.56 -2.08
C ASP A 145 -4.10 0.85 -3.25
N LYS A 146 -3.38 0.56 -4.33
CA LYS A 146 -3.91 -0.23 -5.46
C LYS A 146 -4.28 -1.65 -5.06
N LEU A 147 -3.49 -2.31 -4.22
CA LEU A 147 -3.82 -3.63 -3.70
C LEU A 147 -5.07 -3.58 -2.80
N HIS A 148 -5.17 -2.58 -1.93
CA HIS A 148 -6.35 -2.38 -1.08
C HIS A 148 -7.63 -2.14 -1.89
N GLN A 149 -7.56 -1.32 -2.94
CA GLN A 149 -8.71 -0.99 -3.78
C GLN A 149 -9.16 -2.20 -4.61
N ASN A 150 -8.21 -2.91 -5.23
CA ASN A 150 -8.49 -4.00 -6.16
C ASN A 150 -8.66 -5.33 -5.43
N ILE A 151 -7.58 -6.08 -5.21
CA ILE A 151 -7.64 -7.45 -4.65
C ILE A 151 -8.23 -7.46 -3.24
N GLY A 152 -7.94 -6.43 -2.44
CA GLY A 152 -8.50 -6.25 -1.09
C GLY A 152 -9.97 -5.82 -1.06
N ARG A 153 -10.58 -5.50 -2.21
CA ARG A 153 -11.95 -4.97 -2.34
C ARG A 153 -12.24 -3.83 -1.36
N LYS A 154 -11.53 -2.72 -1.52
CA LYS A 154 -11.58 -1.57 -0.60
C LYS A 154 -11.34 -2.01 0.84
N ARG A 155 -10.30 -2.82 1.05
CA ARG A 155 -9.88 -3.41 2.34
C ARG A 155 -10.87 -4.38 3.00
N SER A 156 -12.01 -4.67 2.38
CA SER A 156 -13.05 -5.54 2.94
C SER A 156 -12.58 -6.99 3.11
N LEU A 157 -11.81 -7.49 2.13
CA LEU A 157 -11.25 -8.85 2.16
C LEU A 157 -9.87 -8.88 2.81
N VAL A 158 -9.02 -7.94 2.43
CA VAL A 158 -7.60 -7.91 2.82
C VAL A 158 -7.20 -6.48 3.15
N SER A 159 -6.57 -6.29 4.31
CA SER A 159 -5.98 -5.03 4.72
C SER A 159 -4.51 -5.23 5.07
N ILE A 160 -3.66 -4.50 4.36
CA ILE A 160 -2.21 -4.50 4.52
C ILE A 160 -1.83 -3.28 5.36
N GLY A 161 -1.12 -3.50 6.46
CA GLY A 161 -0.38 -2.49 7.20
C GLY A 161 1.11 -2.62 6.92
N THR A 162 1.80 -1.49 7.07
CA THR A 162 3.23 -1.37 6.82
C THR A 162 3.78 -0.43 7.88
N HIS A 163 4.79 -0.92 8.58
CA HIS A 163 5.32 -0.33 9.80
C HIS A 163 6.82 -0.19 9.71
N ASP A 164 7.35 0.90 10.23
CA ASP A 164 8.77 0.99 10.55
C ASP A 164 9.09 -0.03 11.65
N PHE A 165 9.86 -1.05 11.30
CA PHE A 165 10.20 -2.14 12.22
C PHE A 165 11.17 -1.66 13.31
N ASP A 166 11.96 -0.61 13.06
CA ASP A 166 12.96 -0.13 14.00
C ASP A 166 12.34 0.67 15.16
N THR A 167 11.08 1.09 15.03
CA THR A 167 10.34 1.78 16.10
C THR A 167 9.50 0.86 16.97
N VAL A 168 9.32 -0.40 16.58
CA VAL A 168 8.42 -1.36 17.24
C VAL A 168 9.17 -2.59 17.75
N LYS A 169 8.55 -3.36 18.66
CA LYS A 169 9.23 -4.52 19.24
C LYS A 169 8.34 -5.75 19.33
N GLY A 170 8.79 -6.86 18.75
CA GLY A 170 8.13 -8.16 18.88
C GLY A 170 8.35 -8.87 20.23
N PRO A 171 7.60 -9.95 20.51
CA PRO A 171 6.57 -10.54 19.66
C PRO A 171 5.33 -9.65 19.54
N PHE A 172 4.65 -9.75 18.40
CA PHE A 172 3.45 -8.99 18.10
C PHE A 172 2.18 -9.79 18.44
N LEU A 173 1.10 -9.08 18.73
CA LEU A 173 -0.20 -9.66 19.04
C LEU A 173 -1.26 -9.08 18.11
N TYR A 174 -1.96 -9.93 17.38
CA TYR A 174 -3.19 -9.59 16.69
C TYR A 174 -4.38 -10.01 17.53
N ASP A 175 -5.21 -9.06 17.92
CA ASP A 175 -6.32 -9.29 18.83
C ASP A 175 -7.57 -8.53 18.37
N ALA A 176 -8.73 -8.83 18.96
CA ALA A 176 -9.95 -8.05 18.77
C ALA A 176 -10.52 -7.64 20.13
N ARG A 177 -10.63 -6.32 20.34
CA ARG A 177 -11.00 -5.72 21.63
C ARG A 177 -12.25 -4.86 21.49
N SER A 178 -12.96 -4.66 22.60
CA SER A 178 -14.08 -3.71 22.63
C SER A 178 -13.58 -2.31 22.27
N PRO A 179 -14.29 -1.55 21.40
CA PRO A 179 -13.86 -0.24 20.92
C PRO A 179 -13.43 0.75 22.03
N SER A 180 -14.15 0.75 23.16
CA SER A 180 -13.87 1.60 24.33
C SER A 180 -12.56 1.26 25.08
N LYS A 181 -12.02 0.06 24.89
CA LYS A 181 -10.78 -0.41 25.55
C LYS A 181 -9.52 -0.19 24.70
N ILE A 182 -9.68 0.23 23.45
CA ILE A 182 -8.56 0.51 22.56
C ILE A 182 -8.18 1.97 22.79
N ARG A 183 -6.89 2.26 22.93
CA ARG A 183 -6.34 3.62 22.88
C ARG A 183 -5.20 3.61 21.89
N PHE A 184 -5.27 4.45 20.88
CA PHE A 184 -4.18 4.60 19.93
C PHE A 184 -4.12 6.00 19.35
N LYS A 185 -2.92 6.40 18.90
CA LYS A 185 -2.66 7.64 18.18
C LYS A 185 -2.64 7.36 16.68
N PRO A 186 -3.68 7.72 15.91
CA PRO A 186 -3.72 7.48 14.47
C PRO A 186 -2.69 8.29 13.71
N LEU A 187 -2.39 7.84 12.49
CA LEU A 187 -1.53 8.55 11.56
C LEU A 187 -1.97 10.03 11.40
N TYR A 188 -1.01 10.94 11.50
CA TYR A 188 -1.22 12.40 11.38
C TYR A 188 -2.18 13.02 12.40
N GLN A 189 -2.41 12.36 13.54
CA GLN A 189 -3.13 12.94 14.67
C GLN A 189 -2.18 13.25 15.82
N GLU A 190 -2.48 14.25 16.63
CA GLU A 190 -1.64 14.61 17.78
C GLU A 190 -2.04 13.88 19.07
N LYS A 191 -3.31 13.50 19.18
CA LYS A 191 -3.90 12.92 20.39
C LYS A 191 -4.18 11.43 20.23
N GLU A 192 -4.27 10.75 21.36
CA GLU A 192 -4.80 9.39 21.41
C GLU A 192 -6.33 9.42 21.43
N TYR A 193 -6.91 8.44 20.77
CA TYR A 193 -8.35 8.26 20.66
C TYR A 193 -8.70 6.81 20.97
N THR A 194 -9.94 6.61 21.42
CA THR A 194 -10.56 5.31 21.53
C THR A 194 -11.10 4.80 20.21
N GLY A 195 -11.33 3.50 20.08
CA GLY A 195 -11.90 2.92 18.86
C GLY A 195 -13.22 3.59 18.44
N GLU A 196 -14.06 3.97 19.41
CA GLU A 196 -15.32 4.68 19.17
C GLU A 196 -15.08 6.11 18.64
N GLU A 197 -14.17 6.84 19.27
CA GLU A 197 -13.79 8.20 18.86
C GLU A 197 -13.17 8.21 17.47
N ILE A 198 -12.40 7.18 17.08
CA ILE A 198 -11.81 7.05 15.74
C ILE A 198 -12.87 6.88 14.66
N ILE A 199 -13.95 6.12 14.91
CA ILE A 199 -15.07 6.02 13.96
C ILE A 199 -15.75 7.38 13.80
N GLN A 200 -15.91 8.14 14.88
CA GLN A 200 -16.51 9.47 14.83
C GLN A 200 -15.60 10.48 14.12
N LEU A 201 -14.31 10.48 14.43
CA LEU A 201 -13.29 11.36 13.85
C LEU A 201 -13.25 11.24 12.34
N TYR A 202 -13.32 10.01 11.82
CA TYR A 202 -13.21 9.76 10.39
C TYR A 202 -14.56 9.68 9.65
N ALA A 203 -15.69 9.87 10.34
CA ALA A 203 -17.02 9.79 9.72
C ALA A 203 -17.20 10.80 8.57
N THR A 204 -16.55 11.95 8.66
CA THR A 204 -16.57 13.02 7.64
C THR A 204 -15.31 13.05 6.77
N HIS A 205 -14.33 12.18 7.04
CA HIS A 205 -13.05 12.18 6.33
C HIS A 205 -13.25 11.73 4.88
N ALA A 206 -12.72 12.49 3.91
CA ALA A 206 -12.96 12.29 2.48
C ALA A 206 -12.70 10.84 2.02
N GLN A 207 -11.54 10.29 2.39
CA GLN A 207 -11.11 8.95 1.98
C GLN A 207 -11.49 7.83 2.98
N LEU A 208 -11.22 8.02 4.28
CA LEU A 208 -11.37 6.96 5.28
C LEU A 208 -12.82 6.60 5.62
N LYS A 209 -13.78 7.52 5.44
CA LYS A 209 -15.20 7.27 5.75
C LYS A 209 -15.77 6.01 5.11
N GLN A 210 -15.26 5.63 3.93
CA GLN A 210 -15.73 4.48 3.18
C GLN A 210 -15.34 3.14 3.83
N TYR A 211 -14.30 3.13 4.68
CA TYR A 211 -13.80 1.90 5.33
C TYR A 211 -14.42 1.67 6.71
N LEU A 212 -14.98 2.70 7.34
CA LEU A 212 -15.57 2.59 8.68
C LEU A 212 -16.67 1.53 8.80
N PRO A 213 -17.62 1.41 7.83
CA PRO A 213 -18.68 0.41 7.90
C PRO A 213 -18.18 -1.03 7.98
N ILE A 214 -16.92 -1.29 7.62
CA ILE A 214 -16.35 -2.64 7.62
C ILE A 214 -16.28 -3.24 9.03
N ILE A 215 -16.06 -2.41 10.05
CA ILE A 215 -15.95 -2.89 11.45
C ILE A 215 -16.87 -2.14 12.42
N LYS A 216 -17.46 -1.00 12.03
CA LYS A 216 -18.24 -0.11 12.93
C LYS A 216 -19.31 -0.82 13.76
N ASP A 217 -20.01 -1.79 13.18
CA ASP A 217 -21.12 -2.48 13.84
C ASP A 217 -20.67 -3.75 14.59
N SER A 218 -19.37 -4.07 14.55
CA SER A 218 -18.81 -5.20 15.28
C SER A 218 -18.65 -4.87 16.77
N PRO A 219 -18.95 -5.81 17.69
CA PRO A 219 -18.74 -5.62 19.13
C PRO A 219 -17.25 -5.53 19.50
N VAL A 220 -16.36 -5.96 18.60
CA VAL A 220 -14.90 -5.94 18.78
C VAL A 220 -14.23 -5.40 17.52
N TYR A 221 -13.21 -4.56 17.70
CA TYR A 221 -12.37 -4.09 16.61
C TYR A 221 -11.02 -4.81 16.63
N PRO A 222 -10.51 -5.21 15.47
CA PRO A 222 -9.22 -5.85 15.38
C PRO A 222 -8.09 -4.83 15.56
N VAL A 223 -7.03 -5.21 16.26
CA VAL A 223 -5.90 -4.36 16.64
C VAL A 223 -4.62 -5.18 16.59
N VAL A 224 -3.55 -4.56 16.13
CA VAL A 224 -2.20 -5.14 16.19
C VAL A 224 -1.41 -4.42 17.27
N TYR A 225 -0.78 -5.17 18.16
CA TYR A 225 0.06 -4.68 19.25
C TYR A 225 1.50 -5.16 19.10
N ASP A 226 2.43 -4.36 19.61
CA ASP A 226 3.79 -4.78 19.91
C ASP A 226 3.90 -5.38 21.33
N SER A 227 5.10 -5.83 21.70
CA SER A 227 5.39 -6.41 23.02
C SER A 227 5.35 -5.40 24.17
N ASN A 228 5.42 -4.09 23.89
CA ASN A 228 5.26 -3.03 24.88
C ASN A 228 3.78 -2.67 25.10
N GLY A 229 2.86 -3.28 24.35
CA GLY A 229 1.43 -2.96 24.39
C GLY A 229 1.05 -1.73 23.57
N ILE A 230 1.93 -1.26 22.68
CA ILE A 230 1.67 -0.14 21.78
C ILE A 230 0.87 -0.65 20.59
N VAL A 231 -0.19 0.08 20.23
CA VAL A 231 -1.02 -0.22 19.05
C VAL A 231 -0.30 0.20 17.78
N LEU A 232 -0.08 -0.76 16.87
CA LEU A 232 0.52 -0.53 15.56
C LEU A 232 -0.51 -0.12 14.52
N SER A 233 -1.66 -0.79 14.48
CA SER A 233 -2.72 -0.51 13.52
C SER A 233 -4.10 -0.88 14.08
N LEU A 234 -5.13 -0.24 13.53
CA LEU A 234 -6.54 -0.61 13.68
C LEU A 234 -7.07 -1.08 12.32
N PRO A 235 -6.82 -2.34 11.91
CA PRO A 235 -7.31 -2.83 10.63
C PRO A 235 -8.85 -2.78 10.54
N PRO A 236 -9.44 -2.54 9.37
CA PRO A 236 -8.83 -2.12 8.10
C PRO A 236 -8.78 -0.58 7.96
N ILE A 237 -8.86 0.17 9.06
CA ILE A 237 -9.11 1.62 9.02
C ILE A 237 -7.81 2.40 8.82
N ILE A 238 -6.87 2.32 9.76
CA ILE A 238 -5.69 3.19 9.78
C ILE A 238 -4.54 2.59 10.61
N ASN A 239 -3.32 2.98 10.27
CA ASN A 239 -2.11 2.66 11.05
C ASN A 239 -1.87 3.73 12.14
N GLY A 240 -1.04 3.38 13.12
CA GLY A 240 -0.60 4.28 14.17
C GLY A 240 0.55 5.18 13.73
N ASP A 241 0.63 6.39 14.28
CA ASP A 241 1.72 7.34 13.98
C ASP A 241 3.08 6.88 14.50
N HIS A 242 3.10 6.06 15.57
CA HIS A 242 4.32 5.54 16.19
C HIS A 242 5.20 4.68 15.26
N SER A 243 4.56 3.95 14.34
CA SER A 243 5.22 3.01 13.42
C SER A 243 5.13 3.47 11.98
N LYS A 244 4.91 4.77 11.75
CA LYS A 244 4.84 5.37 10.42
C LYS A 244 6.15 5.18 9.67
N ILE A 245 6.06 4.71 8.43
CA ILE A 245 7.19 4.64 7.51
C ILE A 245 7.59 6.05 7.06
N THR A 246 8.88 6.31 7.02
CA THR A 246 9.49 7.53 6.49
C THR A 246 10.54 7.17 5.44
N LEU A 247 11.16 8.18 4.82
CA LEU A 247 12.29 7.97 3.91
C LEU A 247 13.51 7.36 4.62
N ASP A 248 13.61 7.53 5.93
CA ASP A 248 14.73 7.02 6.73
C ASP A 248 14.54 5.55 7.15
N THR A 249 13.32 5.00 7.02
CA THR A 249 13.00 3.63 7.39
C THR A 249 13.88 2.63 6.63
N LYS A 250 14.53 1.73 7.38
CA LYS A 250 15.41 0.67 6.83
C LYS A 250 14.81 -0.72 6.95
N ASN A 251 13.99 -0.95 7.95
CA ASN A 251 13.35 -2.24 8.16
C ASN A 251 11.84 -2.05 8.15
N ILE A 252 11.13 -2.79 7.31
CA ILE A 252 9.67 -2.68 7.17
C ILE A 252 9.03 -3.96 7.69
N PHE A 253 8.19 -3.82 8.70
CA PHE A 253 7.28 -4.87 9.13
C PHE A 253 5.96 -4.72 8.38
N ILE A 254 5.55 -5.78 7.68
CA ILE A 254 4.31 -5.83 6.90
C ILE A 254 3.40 -6.84 7.56
N GLU A 255 2.18 -6.44 7.89
CA GLU A 255 1.12 -7.33 8.33
C GLU A 255 -0.10 -7.21 7.43
N CYS A 256 -0.74 -8.35 7.20
CA CYS A 256 -1.85 -8.47 6.28
C CYS A 256 -2.97 -9.23 6.99
N THR A 257 -4.06 -8.52 7.29
CA THR A 257 -5.24 -9.09 7.94
C THR A 257 -6.32 -9.38 6.90
N ALA A 258 -6.99 -10.52 7.04
CA ALA A 258 -7.97 -10.94 6.04
C ALA A 258 -9.19 -11.63 6.63
N THR A 259 -10.29 -11.60 5.87
CA THR A 259 -11.47 -12.46 6.08
C THR A 259 -11.43 -13.72 5.21
N ASP A 260 -10.56 -13.76 4.20
CA ASP A 260 -10.33 -14.89 3.29
C ASP A 260 -8.83 -15.20 3.23
N VAL A 261 -8.44 -16.46 3.48
CA VAL A 261 -7.03 -16.91 3.45
C VAL A 261 -6.47 -17.01 2.03
N THR A 262 -7.35 -17.19 1.04
CA THR A 262 -6.98 -17.52 -0.34
C THR A 262 -6.84 -16.31 -1.25
N LYS A 263 -7.04 -15.11 -0.70
CA LYS A 263 -6.98 -13.83 -1.41
C LYS A 263 -5.78 -13.00 -1.02
#